data_AF-A0A520ZKG4-F1
#
_entry.id   AF-A0A520ZKG4-F1
#
_cell.length_a   1.000
_cell.length_b   1.000
_cell.length_c   1.000
_cell.angle_alpha   90.00
_cell.angle_beta   90.00
_cell.angle_gamma   90.00
#
_symmetry.space_group_name_H-M   'P 1'
#
loop_
_entity.id
_entity.type
_entity.pdbx_description
1 polymer ?
#
loop_
_entity_poly.entity_id
_entity_poly.type
_entity_poly.pdbx_seq_one_letter_code
_entity_poly.pdbx_strand_id
1 'polypeptide(L)'
;MPLARINGHLLHFVHIPKTGGSSVNTYMRSRGSLALYSRVPLAWMDVSPQHMHRRAATSVIPPGFCDRAFTILRDPVARMVSEYRYRAARWRENRDPNGAQVIEWHDGGSFEGD
;
A
#
# COMPACT_ATOMS: atom_id res chain seq x y z
N MET A 1 -2.38 5.61 -1.94
CA MET A 1 -2.63 6.64 -2.94
C MET A 1 -4.09 7.06 -2.95
N PRO A 2 -4.63 7.60 -1.83
CA PRO A 2 -5.92 8.25 -1.90
C PRO A 2 -5.78 9.71 -2.38
N LEU A 3 -6.84 10.19 -3.00
CA LEU A 3 -7.05 11.61 -3.29
C LEU A 3 -7.95 12.18 -2.21
N ALA A 4 -7.66 13.39 -1.73
CA ALA A 4 -8.57 14.08 -0.82
C ALA A 4 -8.93 15.47 -1.32
N ARG A 5 -10.20 15.83 -1.20
CA ARG A 5 -10.66 17.20 -1.43
C ARG A 5 -10.82 17.91 -0.08
N ILE A 6 -9.96 18.88 0.20
CA ILE A 6 -9.90 19.62 1.46
C ILE A 6 -9.76 21.10 1.13
N ASN A 7 -10.64 21.95 1.69
CA ASN A 7 -10.63 23.41 1.50
C ASN A 7 -10.53 23.84 0.02
N GLY A 8 -11.27 23.18 -0.87
CA GLY A 8 -11.25 23.48 -2.31
C GLY A 8 -10.08 22.87 -3.08
N HIS A 9 -9.04 22.37 -2.41
CA HIS A 9 -7.88 21.76 -3.04
C HIS A 9 -7.98 20.23 -3.13
N LEU A 10 -7.53 19.68 -4.23
CA LEU A 10 -7.34 18.26 -4.47
C LEU A 10 -5.89 17.86 -4.15
N LEU A 11 -5.75 17.07 -3.08
CA LEU A 11 -4.48 16.58 -2.56
C LEU A 11 -4.27 15.13 -2.96
N HIS A 12 -3.10 14.81 -3.49
CA HIS A 12 -2.67 13.45 -3.76
C HIS A 12 -1.65 12.97 -2.72
N PHE A 13 -2.06 12.02 -1.87
CA PHE A 13 -1.15 11.40 -0.92
C PHE A 13 -0.56 10.09 -1.46
N VAL A 14 0.71 10.11 -1.83
CA VAL A 14 1.44 8.93 -2.30
C VAL A 14 1.80 8.05 -1.09
N HIS A 15 0.87 7.16 -0.73
CA HIS A 15 1.04 6.24 0.39
C HIS A 15 2.09 5.16 0.10
N ILE A 16 3.21 5.21 0.83
CA ILE A 16 4.20 4.13 0.90
C ILE A 16 3.89 3.25 2.13
N PRO A 17 3.83 1.92 2.00
CA PRO A 17 3.57 1.05 3.15
C PRO A 17 4.56 1.28 4.30
N LYS A 18 4.03 1.23 5.53
CA LYS A 18 4.78 1.29 6.80
C LYS A 18 5.49 2.62 7.10
N THR A 19 5.08 3.70 6.43
CA THR A 19 5.54 5.07 6.70
C THR A 19 4.52 5.92 7.46
N GLY A 20 3.53 5.29 8.12
CA GLY A 20 2.50 6.00 8.90
C GLY A 20 1.29 6.48 8.09
N GLY A 21 1.12 5.99 6.85
CA GLY A 21 0.03 6.43 5.99
C GLY A 21 -1.38 6.17 6.52
N SER A 22 -1.59 5.20 7.42
CA SER A 22 -2.89 5.01 8.10
C SER A 22 -3.30 6.25 8.89
N SER A 23 -2.38 6.85 9.65
CA SER A 23 -2.67 8.06 10.45
C SER A 23 -2.98 9.26 9.56
N VAL A 24 -2.21 9.42 8.47
CA VAL A 24 -2.46 10.47 7.46
C VAL A 24 -3.83 10.30 6.82
N ASN A 25 -4.19 9.08 6.43
CA ASN A 25 -5.50 8.79 5.85
C ASN A 25 -6.64 9.11 6.82
N THR A 26 -6.50 8.74 8.10
CA THR A 26 -7.47 9.07 9.15
C THR A 26 -7.60 10.58 9.31
N TYR A 27 -6.48 11.31 9.34
CA TYR A 27 -6.50 12.76 9.40
C TYR A 27 -7.20 13.37 8.19
N MET A 28 -6.80 12.99 6.96
CA MET A 28 -7.43 13.49 5.73
C MET A 28 -8.93 13.18 5.68
N ARG A 29 -9.36 12.00 6.17
CA ARG A 29 -10.79 11.62 6.31
C ARG A 29 -11.56 12.57 7.20
N SER A 30 -10.94 13.02 8.29
CA SER A 30 -11.58 13.96 9.22
C SER A 30 -11.69 15.38 8.66
N ARG A 31 -10.95 15.71 7.59
CA ARG A 31 -10.87 17.07 7.02
C ARG A 31 -11.57 17.22 5.68
N GLY A 32 -11.93 16.13 5.01
CA GLY A 32 -12.57 16.19 3.70
C GLY A 32 -12.91 14.82 3.10
N SER A 33 -13.44 14.82 1.88
CA SER A 33 -13.80 13.60 1.18
C SER A 33 -12.56 12.94 0.58
N LEU A 34 -12.53 11.60 0.60
CA LEU A 34 -11.49 10.82 -0.07
C LEU A 34 -12.04 10.00 -1.23
N ALA A 35 -11.25 9.96 -2.29
CA ALA A 35 -11.39 9.04 -3.40
C ALA A 35 -10.21 8.06 -3.43
N LEU A 36 -10.36 6.96 -4.17
CA LEU A 36 -9.35 5.91 -4.32
C LEU A 36 -8.86 5.35 -2.97
N TYR A 37 -9.81 5.18 -2.04
CA TYR A 37 -9.58 4.54 -0.75
C TYR A 37 -10.56 3.39 -0.59
N SER A 38 -10.04 2.16 -0.47
CA SER A 38 -10.85 0.97 -0.15
C SER A 38 -10.06 0.05 0.78
N ARG A 39 -10.69 -0.52 1.81
CA ARG A 39 -10.00 -1.45 2.71
C ARG A 39 -9.64 -2.78 2.04
N VAL A 40 -10.34 -3.11 0.96
CA VAL A 40 -10.16 -4.33 0.17
C VAL A 40 -9.89 -3.97 -1.29
N PRO A 41 -9.24 -4.83 -2.08
CA PRO A 41 -9.20 -4.66 -3.53
C PRO A 41 -10.62 -4.52 -4.11
N LEU A 42 -10.77 -3.71 -5.15
CA LEU A 42 -12.02 -3.65 -5.91
C LEU A 42 -12.14 -4.92 -6.77
N ALA A 43 -13.34 -5.28 -7.20
CA ALA A 43 -13.58 -6.54 -7.94
C ALA A 43 -12.68 -6.72 -9.19
N TRP A 44 -12.22 -5.63 -9.79
CA TRP A 44 -11.39 -5.59 -11.00
C TRP A 44 -9.92 -5.20 -10.71
N MET A 45 -9.49 -5.16 -9.45
CA MET A 45 -8.13 -4.80 -9.06
C MET A 45 -7.50 -5.88 -8.16
N ASP A 46 -6.23 -6.20 -8.41
CA ASP A 46 -5.47 -7.14 -7.56
C ASP A 46 -5.08 -6.53 -6.20
N VAL A 47 -4.98 -5.20 -6.14
CA VAL A 47 -4.60 -4.45 -4.95
C VAL A 47 -5.62 -3.35 -4.67
N SER A 48 -5.78 -2.99 -3.40
CA SER A 48 -6.59 -1.81 -3.06
C SER A 48 -6.05 -0.56 -3.78
N PRO A 49 -6.91 0.39 -4.19
CA PRO A 49 -6.48 1.57 -4.95
C PRO A 49 -5.35 2.36 -4.28
N GLN A 50 -5.28 2.36 -2.95
CA GLN A 50 -4.21 3.05 -2.24
C GLN A 50 -2.82 2.38 -2.35
N HIS A 51 -2.70 1.21 -2.96
CA HIS A 51 -1.45 0.47 -3.13
C HIS A 51 -1.07 0.25 -4.60
N MET A 52 -1.73 0.96 -5.53
CA MET A 52 -1.35 0.94 -6.94
C MET A 52 0.11 1.34 -7.12
N HIS A 53 0.79 0.65 -8.03
CA HIS A 53 2.12 1.05 -8.46
C HIS A 53 2.05 2.37 -9.24
N ARG A 54 3.16 3.11 -9.27
CA ARG A 54 3.21 4.46 -9.86
C ARG A 54 2.67 4.52 -11.29
N ARG A 55 3.04 3.56 -12.15
CA ARG A 55 2.64 3.57 -13.56
C ARG A 55 1.13 3.40 -13.76
N ALA A 56 0.46 2.52 -13.00
CA ALA A 56 -1.01 2.46 -12.96
C ALA A 56 -1.64 3.72 -12.36
N ALA A 57 -1.06 4.26 -11.29
CA ALA A 57 -1.59 5.50 -10.70
C ALA A 57 -1.53 6.67 -11.70
N THR A 58 -0.44 6.80 -12.47
CA THR A 58 -0.28 7.87 -13.48
C THR A 58 -1.15 7.71 -14.71
N SER A 59 -1.67 6.51 -15.01
CA SER A 59 -2.65 6.33 -16.09
C SER A 59 -4.06 6.72 -15.67
N VAL A 60 -4.36 6.70 -14.37
CA VAL A 60 -5.67 7.08 -13.81
C VAL A 60 -5.68 8.55 -13.35
N ILE A 61 -4.55 9.04 -12.85
CA ILE A 61 -4.38 10.40 -12.33
C ILE A 61 -3.36 11.12 -13.23
N PRO A 62 -3.83 11.93 -14.20
CA PRO A 62 -2.92 12.60 -15.12
C PRO A 62 -2.08 13.67 -14.40
N PRO A 63 -0.90 14.01 -14.93
CA PRO A 63 -0.10 15.12 -14.43
C PRO A 63 -0.93 16.41 -14.37
N GLY A 64 -0.78 17.19 -13.28
CA GLY A 64 -1.51 18.45 -13.09
C GLY A 64 -2.96 18.30 -12.64
N PHE A 65 -3.51 17.09 -12.53
CA PHE A 65 -4.88 16.88 -12.05
C PHE A 65 -5.08 17.28 -10.59
N CYS A 66 -4.07 17.09 -9.76
CA CYS A 66 -4.10 17.42 -8.34
C CYS A 66 -3.39 18.75 -8.09
N ASP A 67 -3.95 19.61 -7.25
CA ASP A 67 -3.34 20.89 -6.89
C ASP A 67 -2.00 20.68 -6.19
N ARG A 68 -1.93 19.66 -5.32
CA ARG A 68 -0.76 19.37 -4.50
C ARG A 68 -0.59 17.86 -4.34
N ALA A 69 0.65 17.41 -4.20
CA ALA A 69 0.97 16.02 -3.92
C ALA A 69 2.07 15.94 -2.86
N PHE A 70 2.01 14.92 -2.01
CA PHE A 70 3.04 14.66 -1.00
C PHE A 70 3.15 13.18 -0.67
N THR A 71 4.25 12.82 -0.03
CA THR A 71 4.49 11.48 0.50
C THR A 71 5.15 11.58 1.88
N ILE A 72 5.15 10.48 2.64
CA ILE A 72 5.88 10.37 3.89
C ILE A 72 6.89 9.24 3.75
N LEU A 73 8.14 9.56 4.07
CA LEU A 73 9.25 8.62 4.11
C LEU A 73 9.54 8.23 5.56
N ARG A 74 10.21 7.09 5.70
CA ARG A 74 10.71 6.56 6.97
C ARG A 74 12.10 6.01 6.73
N ASP A 75 12.93 6.00 7.77
CA ASP A 75 14.19 5.25 7.78
C ASP A 75 14.00 3.86 7.14
N PRO A 76 14.81 3.49 6.13
CA PRO A 76 14.57 2.29 5.33
C PRO A 76 14.64 1.01 6.16
N VAL A 77 15.54 0.93 7.14
CA VAL A 77 15.70 -0.26 8.00
C VAL A 77 14.48 -0.40 8.92
N ALA A 78 14.09 0.66 9.60
CA ALA A 78 12.90 0.67 10.45
C ALA A 78 11.61 0.36 9.68
N ARG A 79 11.51 0.82 8.43
CA ARG A 79 10.41 0.47 7.52
C ARG A 79 10.38 -1.03 7.21
N MET A 80 11.53 -1.62 6.88
CA MET A 80 11.64 -3.06 6.60
C MET A 80 11.29 -3.91 7.82
N VAL A 81 11.82 -3.57 9.01
CA VAL A 81 11.48 -4.26 10.26
C VAL A 81 9.97 -4.20 10.54
N SER A 82 9.34 -3.05 10.29
CA SER A 82 7.90 -2.89 10.47
C SER A 82 7.07 -3.73 9.49
N GLU A 83 7.51 -3.85 8.24
CA GLU A 83 6.87 -4.68 7.22
C GLU A 83 7.02 -6.18 7.57
N TYR A 84 8.22 -6.60 7.95
CA TYR A 84 8.48 -7.97 8.38
C TYR A 84 7.57 -8.40 9.54
N ARG A 85 7.51 -7.59 10.61
CA ARG A 85 6.64 -7.87 11.77
C ARG A 85 5.16 -7.95 11.36
N TYR A 86 4.72 -7.07 10.45
CA TYR A 86 3.35 -7.07 9.96
C TYR A 86 3.00 -8.32 9.17
N ARG A 87 3.89 -8.77 8.27
CA ARG A 87 3.72 -10.01 7.52
C ARG A 87 3.77 -11.23 8.42
N ALA A 88 4.71 -11.28 9.35
CA ALA A 88 4.85 -12.37 10.32
C ALA A 88 3.60 -12.53 11.21
N ALA A 89 3.00 -11.43 11.66
CA ALA A 89 1.74 -11.46 12.41
C ALA A 89 0.59 -12.04 11.58
N ARG A 90 0.43 -11.57 10.33
CA ARG A 90 -0.61 -12.10 9.42
C ARG A 90 -0.41 -13.56 9.05
N TRP A 91 0.84 -13.98 8.88
CA TRP A 91 1.17 -15.38 8.67
C TRP A 91 0.73 -16.26 9.84
N ARG A 92 0.81 -15.76 11.08
CA ARG A 92 0.33 -16.49 12.26
C ARG A 92 -1.20 -16.53 12.32
N GLU A 93 -1.86 -15.42 11.99
CA GLU A 93 -3.34 -15.32 11.98
C GLU A 93 -3.97 -16.21 10.91
N ASN A 94 -3.31 -16.39 9.76
CA ASN A 94 -3.82 -17.18 8.64
C ASN A 94 -3.43 -18.67 8.69
N ARG A 95 -2.83 -19.17 9.79
CA ARG A 95 -2.58 -20.60 9.93
C ARG A 95 -3.89 -21.33 10.18
N ASP A 96 -4.22 -22.27 9.29
CA ASP A 96 -5.20 -23.30 9.56
C ASP A 96 -4.71 -24.13 10.77
N PRO A 97 -5.50 -24.26 11.86
CA PRO A 97 -5.11 -25.06 13.02
C PRO A 97 -4.93 -26.55 12.71
N ASN A 98 -5.45 -27.07 11.59
CA ASN A 98 -5.37 -28.49 11.23
C ASN A 98 -4.65 -28.79 9.90
N GLY A 99 -4.22 -27.79 9.14
CA GLY A 99 -3.69 -27.98 7.79
C GLY A 99 -2.25 -27.50 7.66
N ALA A 100 -1.31 -28.42 7.45
CA ALA A 100 0.03 -28.08 6.99
C ALA A 100 -0.07 -27.26 5.69
N GLN A 101 0.52 -26.07 5.65
CA GLN A 101 0.72 -25.36 4.39
C GLN A 101 2.14 -25.58 3.88
N VAL A 102 2.20 -26.10 2.66
CA VAL A 102 3.39 -26.19 1.82
C VAL A 102 3.88 -24.77 1.54
N ILE A 103 5.11 -24.47 1.94
CA ILE A 103 5.81 -23.28 1.47
C ILE A 103 6.32 -23.64 0.07
N GLU A 104 5.58 -23.29 -0.98
CA GLU A 104 6.17 -23.24 -2.31
C GLU A 104 7.09 -22.03 -2.38
N TRP A 105 8.38 -22.30 -2.21
CA TRP A 105 9.43 -21.39 -2.63
C TRP A 105 9.46 -21.43 -4.16
N HIS A 106 9.08 -20.33 -4.81
CA HIS A 106 9.47 -20.12 -6.21
C HIS A 106 10.97 -19.78 -6.22
N ASP A 107 11.80 -20.83 -6.14
CA ASP A 107 13.22 -20.76 -6.45
C ASP A 107 13.35 -20.59 -7.97
N GLY A 108 13.09 -19.37 -8.44
CA GLY A 108 13.47 -18.94 -9.78
C GLY A 108 14.99 -18.80 -9.85
N GLY A 109 15.70 -19.93 -10.03
CA GLY A 109 17.13 -19.93 -10.29
C GLY A 109 17.80 -21.23 -9.89
N SER A 110 17.90 -22.17 -10.84
CA SER A 110 18.90 -23.24 -10.79
C SER A 110 20.29 -22.60 -10.80
N PHE A 111 21.00 -22.67 -9.67
CA PHE A 111 22.43 -22.45 -9.63
C PHE A 111 23.08 -23.83 -9.74
N GLU A 112 23.45 -24.22 -10.96
CA GLU A 112 24.49 -25.24 -11.16
C GLU A 112 25.83 -24.54 -10.93
N GLY A 113 26.60 -25.04 -9.96
CA GLY A 113 27.98 -24.64 -9.71
C GLY A 113 28.81 -25.90 -9.62
N ASP A 114 29.88 -25.94 -10.42
CA ASP A 114 30.84 -27.03 -10.63
C ASP A 114 31.51 -27.56 -9.35
#